data_AF-A0A259C8S1-F1
#
_entry.id   AF-A0A259C8S1-F1
#
_cell.length_a   1.000
_cell.length_b   1.000
_cell.length_c   1.000
_cell.angle_alpha   90.00
_cell.angle_beta   90.00
_cell.angle_gamma   90.00
#
_symmetry.space_group_name_H-M   'P 1'
#
loop_
_entity.id
_entity.type
_entity.pdbx_description
1 polymer ?
#
loop_
_entity_poly.entity_id
_entity_poly.type
_entity_poly.pdbx_seq_one_letter_code
_entity_poly.pdbx_strand_id
1 'polypeptide(L)'
;RAAQQWQVPDYAQRSRAIRQAIRSRLVVERAGRMVLLPGLQGFADQARVVVNPSYYIWSALDAFAALDGEAVWAPVIDDGVRLLSDARFGPLSLPVDWFQIDSAGKLAPATDKPHRFGFDAIRVPLYAAAGRRLAVAETVVAWWKTYADSGKPIPAWIDVLTGETAPYALSEGGMAAVGRTIGSPQPDALAQDYYAATLQMLARDMI
;
A
#
# COMPACT_ATOMS: atom_id res chain seq x y z
N ARG A 1 -5.01 11.40 16.13
CA ARG A 1 -4.43 12.64 15.59
C ARG A 1 -5.31 13.86 15.88
N ALA A 2 -6.33 14.21 15.08
CA ALA A 2 -7.14 15.42 15.30
C ALA A 2 -7.69 15.60 16.74
N ALA A 3 -8.27 14.54 17.32
CA ALA A 3 -8.77 14.58 18.70
C ALA A 3 -7.67 14.94 19.73
N GLN A 4 -6.44 14.46 19.52
CA GLN A 4 -5.29 14.74 20.41
C GLN A 4 -4.72 16.14 20.14
N GLN A 5 -4.65 16.56 18.87
CA GLN A 5 -4.08 17.86 18.51
C GLN A 5 -4.97 19.02 18.98
N TRP A 6 -6.29 18.89 18.78
CA TRP A 6 -7.25 19.97 19.05
C TRP A 6 -8.07 19.73 20.32
N GLN A 7 -7.81 18.64 21.04
CA GLN A 7 -8.49 18.30 22.30
C GLN A 7 -10.03 18.26 22.16
N VAL A 8 -10.51 17.66 21.06
CA VAL A 8 -11.95 17.52 20.76
C VAL A 8 -12.36 16.04 20.89
N PRO A 9 -13.04 15.64 21.99
CA PRO A 9 -13.41 14.24 22.25
C PRO A 9 -14.29 13.60 21.16
N ASP A 10 -15.16 14.38 20.53
CA ASP A 10 -16.06 13.90 19.46
C ASP A 10 -15.29 13.31 18.27
N TYR A 11 -14.10 13.83 17.96
CA TYR A 11 -13.24 13.26 16.91
C TYR A 11 -12.72 11.88 17.30
N ALA A 12 -12.45 11.64 18.59
CA ALA A 12 -12.06 10.31 19.07
C ALA A 12 -13.23 9.32 19.01
N GLN A 13 -14.44 9.76 19.36
CA GLN A 13 -15.64 8.93 19.25
C GLN A 13 -15.93 8.53 17.80
N ARG A 14 -15.88 9.49 16.87
CA ARG A 14 -16.05 9.22 15.42
C ARG A 14 -14.95 8.29 14.89
N SER A 15 -13.69 8.50 15.30
CA SER A 15 -12.59 7.62 14.95
C SER A 15 -12.82 6.18 15.46
N ARG A 16 -13.29 6.00 16.69
CA ARG A 16 -13.63 4.68 17.24
C ARG A 16 -14.72 4.00 16.41
N ALA A 17 -15.79 4.71 16.06
CA ALA A 17 -16.87 4.14 15.25
C ALA A 17 -16.38 3.65 13.87
N ILE A 18 -15.51 4.43 13.21
CA ILE A 18 -14.92 4.05 11.91
C ILE A 18 -14.01 2.82 12.07
N ARG A 19 -13.12 2.80 13.07
CA ARG A 19 -12.22 1.67 13.31
C ARG A 19 -12.98 0.37 13.60
N GLN A 20 -14.04 0.45 14.41
CA GLN A 20 -14.93 -0.69 14.66
C GLN A 20 -15.64 -1.17 13.38
N ALA A 21 -16.10 -0.24 12.54
CA ALA A 21 -16.73 -0.58 11.26
C ALA A 21 -15.73 -1.26 10.30
N ILE A 22 -14.50 -0.75 10.20
CA ILE A 22 -13.44 -1.39 9.41
C ILE A 22 -13.19 -2.81 9.94
N ARG A 23 -12.96 -2.95 11.25
CA ARG A 23 -12.62 -4.24 11.86
C ARG A 23 -13.71 -5.29 11.70
N SER A 24 -14.98 -4.89 11.77
CA SER A 24 -16.12 -5.81 11.72
C SER A 24 -16.64 -6.09 10.30
N ARG A 25 -16.37 -5.21 9.33
CA ARG A 25 -16.97 -5.30 7.99
C ARG A 25 -15.96 -5.44 6.85
N LEU A 26 -14.71 -5.05 7.08
CA LEU A 26 -13.66 -5.08 6.06
C LEU A 26 -12.51 -6.00 6.42
N VAL A 27 -12.52 -6.68 7.57
CA VAL A 27 -11.53 -7.71 7.89
C VAL A 27 -12.19 -9.07 7.81
N VAL A 28 -11.66 -9.93 6.94
CA VAL A 28 -12.13 -11.31 6.76
C VAL A 28 -10.99 -12.29 6.97
N GLU A 29 -11.30 -13.54 7.30
CA GLU A 29 -10.32 -14.60 7.30
C GLU A 29 -10.29 -15.31 5.94
N ARG A 30 -9.10 -15.51 5.38
CA ARG A 30 -8.89 -16.32 4.17
C ARG A 30 -7.67 -17.20 4.34
N ALA A 31 -7.86 -18.52 4.26
CA ALA A 31 -6.79 -19.51 4.40
C ALA A 31 -5.92 -19.29 5.66
N GLY A 32 -6.55 -19.01 6.80
CA GLY A 32 -5.86 -18.78 8.08
C GLY A 32 -5.14 -17.44 8.22
N ARG A 33 -5.42 -16.46 7.33
CA ARG A 33 -4.88 -15.10 7.38
C ARG A 33 -6.02 -14.08 7.48
N MET A 34 -5.86 -13.07 8.33
CA MET A 34 -6.73 -11.90 8.42
C MET A 34 -6.40 -10.93 7.29
N VAL A 35 -7.38 -10.67 6.43
CA VAL A 35 -7.24 -9.88 5.21
C VAL A 35 -8.10 -8.63 5.30
N LEU A 36 -7.48 -7.46 5.06
CA LEU A 36 -8.19 -6.20 4.87
C LEU A 36 -8.76 -6.10 3.45
N LEU A 37 -10.09 -6.07 3.35
CA LEU A 37 -10.82 -5.87 2.11
C LEU A 37 -10.72 -4.42 1.61
N PRO A 38 -10.61 -4.20 0.30
CA PRO A 38 -10.65 -2.86 -0.30
C PRO A 38 -12.00 -2.15 -0.15
N GLY A 39 -13.07 -2.90 0.08
CA GLY A 39 -14.43 -2.37 0.22
C GLY A 39 -15.43 -3.45 0.61
N LEU A 40 -16.67 -3.04 0.89
CA LEU A 40 -17.71 -3.94 1.41
C LEU A 40 -18.19 -4.99 0.42
N GLN A 41 -18.11 -4.72 -0.88
CA GLN A 41 -18.69 -5.55 -1.94
C GLN A 41 -17.73 -5.67 -3.11
N GLY A 42 -17.78 -6.80 -3.81
CA GLY A 42 -17.01 -7.04 -5.04
C GLY A 42 -15.57 -7.51 -4.84
N PHE A 43 -15.11 -7.68 -3.60
CA PHE A 43 -13.72 -8.07 -3.29
C PHE A 43 -13.59 -9.41 -2.58
N ALA A 44 -14.70 -10.09 -2.26
CA ALA A 44 -14.66 -11.39 -1.63
C ALA A 44 -15.86 -12.23 -2.07
N ASP A 45 -15.58 -13.47 -2.46
CA ASP A 45 -16.54 -14.53 -2.69
C ASP A 45 -15.97 -15.89 -2.21
N GLN A 46 -16.69 -16.98 -2.48
CA GLN A 46 -16.24 -18.32 -2.10
C GLN A 46 -14.92 -18.71 -2.79
N ALA A 47 -14.71 -18.28 -4.03
CA ALA A 47 -13.56 -18.65 -4.86
C ALA A 47 -12.31 -17.80 -4.57
N ARG A 48 -12.46 -16.50 -4.28
CA ARG A 48 -11.32 -15.60 -4.06
C ARG A 48 -11.61 -14.41 -3.14
N VAL A 49 -10.54 -13.85 -2.59
CA VAL A 49 -10.49 -12.52 -1.98
C VAL A 49 -9.52 -11.64 -2.79
N VAL A 50 -9.97 -10.47 -3.24
CA VAL A 50 -9.16 -9.49 -3.97
C VAL A 50 -8.66 -8.42 -2.99
N VAL A 51 -7.37 -8.14 -3.05
CA VAL A 51 -6.65 -7.27 -2.13
C VAL A 51 -5.91 -6.19 -2.92
N ASN A 52 -5.96 -4.96 -2.40
CA ASN A 52 -5.11 -3.87 -2.85
C ASN A 52 -4.03 -3.64 -1.78
N PRO A 53 -2.75 -3.92 -2.05
CA PRO A 53 -1.70 -3.78 -1.05
C PRO A 53 -1.51 -2.33 -0.63
N SER A 54 -1.87 -1.35 -1.46
CA SER A 54 -1.77 0.07 -1.11
C SER A 54 -2.77 0.51 -0.04
N TYR A 55 -3.71 -0.34 0.37
CA TYR A 55 -4.68 0.00 1.42
C TYR A 55 -4.18 -0.37 2.82
N TYR A 56 -3.04 -1.07 2.92
CA TYR A 56 -2.34 -1.30 4.17
C TYR A 56 -1.55 -0.05 4.57
N ILE A 57 -2.27 0.94 5.11
CA ILE A 57 -1.68 2.18 5.64
C ILE A 57 -1.14 1.89 7.04
N TRP A 58 0.11 1.40 7.12
CA TRP A 58 0.70 0.87 8.36
C TRP A 58 0.64 1.83 9.54
N SER A 59 0.95 3.11 9.35
CA SER A 59 0.91 4.11 10.42
C SER A 59 -0.50 4.33 10.98
N ALA A 60 -1.55 4.12 10.16
CA ALA A 60 -2.92 4.15 10.62
C ALA A 60 -3.26 2.87 11.40
N LEU A 61 -2.88 1.69 10.89
CA LEU A 61 -3.09 0.41 11.57
C LEU A 61 -2.38 0.35 12.92
N ASP A 62 -1.14 0.82 13.01
CA ASP A 62 -0.38 0.93 14.26
C ASP A 62 -1.09 1.87 15.26
N ALA A 63 -1.62 3.00 14.76
CA ALA A 63 -2.41 3.90 15.60
C ALA A 63 -3.74 3.25 16.06
N PHE A 64 -4.32 2.36 15.26
CA PHE A 64 -5.52 1.62 15.64
C PHE A 64 -5.20 0.61 16.74
N ALA A 65 -4.10 -0.13 16.62
CA ALA A 65 -3.60 -1.05 17.64
C ALA A 65 -3.33 -0.33 18.97
N ALA A 66 -2.67 0.83 18.94
CA ALA A 66 -2.43 1.63 20.14
C ALA A 66 -3.71 2.14 20.82
N LEU A 67 -4.81 2.32 20.07
CA LEU A 67 -6.07 2.88 20.58
C LEU A 67 -7.13 1.83 20.96
N ASP A 68 -7.19 0.69 20.26
CA ASP A 68 -8.15 -0.40 20.54
C ASP A 68 -7.50 -1.61 21.23
N GLY A 69 -6.17 -1.67 21.27
CA GLY A 69 -5.39 -2.78 21.81
C GLY A 69 -4.83 -3.71 20.73
N GLU A 70 -3.64 -4.24 21.01
CA GLU A 70 -2.90 -5.14 20.11
C GLU A 70 -3.70 -6.39 19.72
N ALA A 71 -4.44 -6.99 20.65
CA ALA A 71 -5.25 -8.18 20.38
C ALA A 71 -6.29 -7.96 19.26
N VAL A 72 -6.70 -6.72 19.00
CA VAL A 72 -7.70 -6.39 17.97
C VAL A 72 -7.07 -6.30 16.58
N TRP A 73 -5.88 -5.70 16.49
CA TRP A 73 -5.27 -5.25 15.23
C TRP A 73 -3.97 -5.97 14.86
N ALA A 74 -3.22 -6.51 15.83
CA ALA A 74 -1.97 -7.24 15.56
C ALA A 74 -2.18 -8.39 14.56
N PRO A 75 -3.23 -9.23 14.63
CA PRO A 75 -3.46 -10.25 13.61
C PRO A 75 -3.57 -9.70 12.19
N VAL A 76 -4.25 -8.56 12.01
CA VAL A 76 -4.41 -7.91 10.69
C VAL A 76 -3.09 -7.31 10.20
N ILE A 77 -2.30 -6.73 11.11
CA ILE A 77 -1.01 -6.12 10.80
C ILE A 77 0.00 -7.19 10.42
N ASP A 78 0.14 -8.24 11.24
CA ASP A 78 1.10 -9.32 11.05
C ASP A 78 0.77 -10.11 9.79
N ASP A 79 -0.50 -10.42 9.55
CA ASP A 79 -0.95 -11.08 8.32
C ASP A 79 -0.80 -10.18 7.10
N GLY A 80 -1.05 -8.88 7.24
CA GLY A 80 -0.76 -7.91 6.18
C GLY A 80 0.71 -7.91 5.78
N VAL A 81 1.63 -7.89 6.75
CA VAL A 81 3.07 -7.92 6.50
C VAL A 81 3.46 -9.21 5.77
N ARG A 82 2.97 -10.36 6.23
CA ARG A 82 3.21 -11.65 5.56
C ARG A 82 2.64 -11.66 4.15
N LEU A 83 1.37 -11.26 3.98
CA LEU A 83 0.69 -11.22 2.69
C LEU A 83 1.42 -10.34 1.68
N LEU A 84 1.80 -9.11 2.05
CA LEU A 84 2.46 -8.18 1.13
C LEU A 84 3.92 -8.58 0.85
N SER A 85 4.57 -9.30 1.77
CA SER A 85 5.90 -9.89 1.51
C SER A 85 5.81 -11.07 0.54
N ASP A 86 4.75 -11.88 0.64
CA ASP A 86 4.52 -13.04 -0.23
C ASP A 86 3.94 -12.63 -1.61
N ALA A 87 3.15 -11.55 -1.69
CA ALA A 87 2.43 -11.12 -2.90
C ALA A 87 3.33 -10.34 -3.88
N ARG A 88 4.40 -11.01 -4.33
CA ARG A 88 5.39 -10.49 -5.27
C ARG A 88 5.41 -11.37 -6.51
N PHE A 89 5.39 -10.76 -7.68
CA PHE A 89 5.14 -11.48 -8.93
C PHE A 89 6.17 -11.13 -10.00
N GLY A 90 6.35 -12.09 -10.92
CA GLY A 90 7.23 -11.94 -12.08
C GLY A 90 8.72 -11.93 -11.78
N PRO A 91 9.56 -11.75 -12.82
CA PRO A 91 11.02 -11.84 -12.69
C PRO A 91 11.63 -10.80 -11.74
N LEU A 92 10.97 -9.64 -11.59
CA LEU A 92 11.41 -8.56 -10.71
C LEU A 92 10.87 -8.67 -9.27
N SER A 93 9.99 -9.65 -9.00
CA SER A 93 9.36 -9.85 -7.70
C SER A 93 8.72 -8.57 -7.13
N LEU A 94 7.94 -7.88 -7.97
CA LEU A 94 7.25 -6.64 -7.61
C LEU A 94 5.82 -6.92 -7.13
N PRO A 95 5.25 -6.10 -6.22
CA PRO A 95 3.83 -6.15 -5.92
C PRO A 95 3.03 -5.62 -7.12
N VAL A 96 1.72 -5.92 -7.13
CA VAL A 96 0.76 -5.38 -8.12
C VAL A 96 -0.26 -4.49 -7.45
N ASP A 97 -0.94 -3.64 -8.23
CA ASP A 97 -2.04 -2.79 -7.75
C ASP A 97 -3.16 -3.62 -7.12
N TRP A 98 -3.41 -4.82 -7.67
CA TRP A 98 -4.46 -5.73 -7.21
C TRP A 98 -4.02 -7.19 -7.33
N PHE A 99 -4.02 -7.92 -6.22
CA PHE A 99 -3.80 -9.36 -6.20
C PHE A 99 -5.02 -10.07 -5.61
N GLN A 100 -5.07 -11.39 -5.76
CA GLN A 100 -6.12 -12.22 -5.19
C GLN A 100 -5.54 -13.40 -4.41
N ILE A 101 -6.33 -13.87 -3.45
CA ILE A 101 -6.08 -15.03 -2.60
C ILE A 101 -7.19 -16.04 -2.89
N ASP A 102 -6.85 -17.22 -3.39
CA ASP A 102 -7.85 -18.28 -3.61
C ASP A 102 -8.24 -18.99 -2.30
N SER A 103 -9.09 -20.01 -2.37
CA SER A 103 -9.55 -20.76 -1.19
C SER A 103 -8.43 -21.57 -0.51
N ALA A 104 -7.38 -21.93 -1.24
CA ALA A 104 -6.20 -22.63 -0.73
C ALA A 104 -5.11 -21.68 -0.21
N GLY A 105 -5.31 -20.36 -0.32
CA GLY A 105 -4.33 -19.35 0.10
C GLY A 105 -3.29 -19.02 -0.96
N LYS A 106 -3.42 -19.51 -2.20
CA LYS A 106 -2.51 -19.17 -3.29
C LYS A 106 -2.71 -17.72 -3.70
N LEU A 107 -1.59 -17.03 -3.85
CA LEU A 107 -1.54 -15.64 -4.30
C LEU A 107 -1.33 -15.59 -5.82
N ALA A 108 -2.06 -14.71 -6.48
CA ALA A 108 -1.89 -14.39 -7.90
C ALA A 108 -2.29 -12.94 -8.17
N PRO A 109 -1.81 -12.28 -9.24
CA PRO A 109 -2.41 -11.04 -9.71
C PRO A 109 -3.92 -11.23 -9.92
N ALA A 110 -4.72 -10.20 -9.63
CA ALA A 110 -6.17 -10.28 -9.78
C ALA A 110 -6.54 -10.42 -11.26
N THR A 111 -7.37 -11.41 -11.60
CA THR A 111 -7.65 -11.79 -13.01
C THR A 111 -8.44 -10.76 -13.80
N ASP A 112 -9.12 -9.85 -13.10
CA ASP A 112 -9.99 -8.80 -13.63
C ASP A 112 -9.31 -7.41 -13.63
N LYS A 113 -8.00 -7.35 -13.36
CA LYS A 113 -7.21 -6.12 -13.34
C LYS A 113 -5.90 -6.29 -14.12
N PRO A 114 -5.31 -5.21 -14.66
CA PRO A 114 -3.96 -5.26 -15.22
C PRO A 114 -2.95 -5.74 -14.17
N HIS A 115 -1.99 -6.57 -14.56
CA HIS A 115 -0.98 -7.12 -13.66
C HIS A 115 0.17 -6.14 -13.41
N ARG A 116 -0.16 -4.90 -13.03
CA ARG A 116 0.80 -3.80 -12.99
C ARG A 116 1.26 -3.50 -11.58
N PHE A 117 2.56 -3.26 -11.42
CA PHE A 117 3.01 -2.30 -10.41
C PHE A 117 2.75 -0.91 -10.99
N GLY A 118 1.75 -0.20 -10.46
CA GLY A 118 1.28 1.06 -11.04
C GLY A 118 0.83 2.07 -10.00
N PHE A 119 -0.26 2.78 -10.31
CA PHE A 119 -0.72 3.95 -9.57
C PHE A 119 -1.22 3.63 -8.16
N ASP A 120 -1.55 2.38 -7.85
CA ASP A 120 -1.91 2.00 -6.49
C ASP A 120 -0.66 1.54 -5.74
N ALA A 121 0.04 0.55 -6.30
CA ALA A 121 1.18 -0.14 -5.69
C ALA A 121 2.37 0.79 -5.39
N ILE A 122 2.50 1.92 -6.09
CA ILE A 122 3.52 2.94 -5.80
C ILE A 122 3.44 3.49 -4.36
N ARG A 123 2.28 3.42 -3.71
CA ARG A 123 2.11 3.83 -2.31
C ARG A 123 2.61 2.80 -1.30
N VAL A 124 2.81 1.54 -1.72
CA VAL A 124 3.25 0.45 -0.82
C VAL A 124 4.61 0.74 -0.19
N PRO A 125 5.67 1.11 -0.94
CA PRO A 125 6.96 1.46 -0.34
C PRO A 125 6.89 2.72 0.52
N LEU A 126 6.07 3.70 0.13
CA LEU A 126 5.87 4.93 0.90
C LEU A 126 5.24 4.63 2.27
N TYR A 127 4.14 3.88 2.30
CA TYR A 127 3.49 3.49 3.54
C TYR A 127 4.39 2.56 4.36
N ALA A 128 5.11 1.63 3.72
CA ALA A 128 6.06 0.74 4.39
C ALA A 128 7.17 1.54 5.09
N ALA A 129 7.71 2.59 4.46
CA ALA A 129 8.68 3.48 5.10
C ALA A 129 8.07 4.20 6.33
N ALA A 130 6.88 4.78 6.18
CA ALA A 130 6.17 5.47 7.28
C ALA A 130 5.86 4.54 8.46
N GLY A 131 5.55 3.27 8.18
CA GLY A 131 5.29 2.24 9.18
C GLY A 131 6.52 1.49 9.67
N ARG A 132 7.75 1.93 9.32
CA ARG A 132 9.01 1.25 9.67
C ARG A 132 9.05 -0.25 9.28
N ARG A 133 8.43 -0.59 8.15
CA ARG A 133 8.29 -1.94 7.58
C ARG A 133 8.82 -2.02 6.14
N LEU A 134 9.86 -1.26 5.83
CA LEU A 134 10.36 -1.11 4.45
C LEU A 134 10.78 -2.45 3.79
N ALA A 135 11.12 -3.47 4.59
CA ALA A 135 11.40 -4.82 4.12
C ALA A 135 10.25 -5.43 3.26
N VAL A 136 8.99 -5.04 3.52
CA VAL A 136 7.84 -5.46 2.71
C VAL A 136 8.00 -5.04 1.24
N ALA A 137 8.68 -3.92 0.98
CA ALA A 137 8.87 -3.34 -0.35
C ALA A 137 10.34 -3.38 -0.83
N GLU A 138 11.16 -4.27 -0.29
CA GLU A 138 12.61 -4.32 -0.58
C GLU A 138 12.94 -4.49 -2.07
N THR A 139 12.15 -5.27 -2.81
CA THR A 139 12.35 -5.50 -4.24
C THR A 139 12.04 -4.26 -5.07
N VAL A 140 11.03 -3.48 -4.67
CA VAL A 140 10.72 -2.18 -5.28
C VAL A 140 11.83 -1.18 -5.01
N VAL A 141 12.34 -1.13 -3.78
CA VAL A 141 13.49 -0.29 -3.39
C VAL A 141 14.71 -0.62 -4.25
N ALA A 142 15.05 -1.91 -4.38
CA ALA A 142 16.17 -2.37 -5.20
C ALA A 142 15.97 -1.98 -6.67
N TRP A 143 14.77 -2.22 -7.21
CA TRP A 143 14.41 -1.86 -8.57
C TRP A 143 14.54 -0.35 -8.84
N TRP A 144 14.01 0.52 -7.98
CA TRP A 144 14.17 1.97 -8.12
C TRP A 144 15.61 2.44 -8.04
N LYS A 145 16.45 1.82 -7.19
CA LYS A 145 17.90 2.11 -7.16
C LYS A 145 18.57 1.84 -8.49
N THR A 146 18.21 0.77 -9.21
CA THR A 146 18.77 0.50 -10.55
C THR A 146 18.48 1.61 -11.56
N TYR A 147 17.32 2.26 -11.47
CA TYR A 147 17.00 3.42 -12.31
C TYR A 147 17.77 4.67 -11.88
N ALA A 148 17.86 4.91 -10.57
CA ALA A 148 18.63 6.02 -10.02
C ALA A 148 20.12 5.94 -10.44
N ASP A 149 20.72 4.76 -10.34
CA ASP A 149 22.13 4.52 -10.69
C ASP A 149 22.38 4.64 -12.20
N SER A 150 21.41 4.25 -13.03
CA SER A 150 21.53 4.34 -14.49
C SER A 150 21.13 5.69 -15.08
N GLY A 151 20.55 6.59 -14.29
CA GLY A 151 20.02 7.88 -14.74
C GLY A 151 18.83 7.77 -15.70
N LYS A 152 18.23 6.57 -15.84
CA LYS A 152 17.07 6.36 -16.70
C LYS A 152 15.79 6.80 -16.00
N PRO A 153 14.80 7.35 -16.74
CA PRO A 153 13.50 7.64 -16.16
C PRO A 153 12.80 6.35 -15.71
N ILE A 154 12.23 6.36 -14.50
CA ILE A 154 11.43 5.25 -13.99
C ILE A 154 10.06 5.27 -14.71
N PRO A 155 9.60 4.17 -15.31
CA PRO A 155 8.29 4.14 -15.96
C PRO A 155 7.15 4.28 -14.96
N ALA A 156 6.03 4.90 -15.38
CA ALA A 156 4.88 5.12 -14.49
C ALA A 156 4.20 3.84 -14.01
N TRP A 157 4.31 2.77 -14.79
CA TRP A 157 3.89 1.43 -14.41
C TRP A 157 4.71 0.39 -15.17
N ILE A 158 4.76 -0.83 -14.64
CA ILE A 158 5.30 -2.02 -15.29
C ILE A 158 4.31 -3.16 -15.13
N ASP A 159 3.96 -3.85 -16.21
CA ASP A 159 3.30 -5.16 -16.12
C ASP A 159 4.31 -6.17 -15.60
N VAL A 160 4.03 -6.73 -14.43
CA VAL A 160 4.98 -7.56 -13.70
C VAL A 160 5.18 -8.92 -14.38
N LEU A 161 4.26 -9.37 -15.23
CA LEU A 161 4.38 -10.66 -15.92
C LEU A 161 5.07 -10.52 -17.28
N THR A 162 4.73 -9.49 -18.06
CA THR A 162 5.27 -9.32 -19.41
C THR A 162 6.52 -8.45 -19.45
N GLY A 163 6.74 -7.61 -18.45
CA GLY A 163 7.79 -6.59 -18.43
C GLY A 163 7.47 -5.37 -19.30
N GLU A 164 6.28 -5.29 -19.90
CA GLU A 164 5.83 -4.08 -20.60
C GLU A 164 5.79 -2.89 -19.64
N THR A 165 6.28 -1.73 -20.09
CA THR A 165 6.36 -0.52 -19.27
C THR A 165 5.53 0.59 -19.89
N ALA A 166 5.10 1.54 -19.05
CA ALA A 166 4.46 2.75 -19.52
C ALA A 166 5.35 3.50 -20.54
N PRO A 167 4.77 4.08 -21.60
CA PRO A 167 5.53 4.91 -22.55
C PRO A 167 5.87 6.30 -21.99
N TYR A 168 5.63 6.52 -20.69
CA TYR A 168 5.90 7.77 -19.97
C TYR A 168 6.44 7.47 -18.58
N ALA A 169 7.23 8.42 -18.06
CA ALA A 169 7.88 8.30 -16.75
C ALA A 169 6.91 8.56 -15.59
N LEU A 170 7.35 8.28 -14.37
CA LEU A 170 6.67 8.73 -13.16
C LEU A 170 6.47 10.25 -13.17
N SER A 171 5.32 10.69 -12.65
CA SER A 171 5.07 12.09 -12.34
C SER A 171 5.92 12.57 -11.16
N GLU A 172 5.85 13.87 -10.88
CA GLU A 172 6.50 14.51 -9.73
C GLU A 172 6.06 13.85 -8.40
N GLY A 173 4.80 13.44 -8.30
CA GLY A 173 4.30 12.68 -7.16
C GLY A 173 4.94 11.31 -7.03
N GLY A 174 5.06 10.58 -8.15
CA GLY A 174 5.74 9.30 -8.16
C GLY A 174 7.21 9.44 -7.78
N MET A 175 7.89 10.46 -8.31
CA MET A 175 9.27 10.76 -7.96
C MET A 175 9.43 11.19 -6.49
N ALA A 176 8.44 11.86 -5.89
CA ALA A 176 8.45 12.14 -4.46
C ALA A 176 8.34 10.86 -3.62
N ALA A 177 7.50 9.90 -4.02
CA ALA A 177 7.44 8.58 -3.37
C ALA A 177 8.78 7.84 -3.49
N VAL A 178 9.41 7.83 -4.67
CA VAL A 178 10.75 7.25 -4.88
C VAL A 178 11.76 7.92 -3.96
N GLY A 179 11.89 9.25 -4.04
CA GLY A 179 12.89 10.00 -3.27
C GLY A 179 12.72 9.82 -1.77
N ARG A 180 11.47 9.76 -1.30
CA ARG A 180 11.17 9.45 0.10
C ARG A 180 11.61 8.05 0.51
N THR A 181 11.44 7.07 -0.36
CA THR A 181 11.72 5.66 -0.08
C THR A 181 13.20 5.31 -0.18
N ILE A 182 13.93 5.84 -1.17
CA ILE A 182 15.34 5.48 -1.42
C ILE A 182 16.33 6.57 -1.01
N GLY A 183 15.86 7.71 -0.51
CA GLY A 183 16.70 8.83 -0.05
C GLY A 183 17.27 9.68 -1.18
N SER A 184 16.59 9.78 -2.33
CA SER A 184 16.97 10.66 -3.43
C SER A 184 16.22 12.01 -3.38
N PRO A 185 16.70 13.06 -4.08
CA PRO A 185 16.03 14.36 -4.11
C PRO A 185 14.55 14.25 -4.51
N GLN A 186 13.69 15.00 -3.84
CA GLN A 186 12.25 15.05 -4.11
C GLN A 186 11.88 16.34 -4.83
N PRO A 187 10.85 16.35 -5.68
CA PRO A 187 10.38 17.59 -6.32
C PRO A 187 9.81 18.59 -5.29
N ASP A 188 10.28 19.84 -5.35
CA ASP A 188 9.89 20.90 -4.41
C ASP A 188 8.53 21.55 -4.73
N ALA A 189 8.25 21.81 -6.00
CA ALA A 189 6.98 22.38 -6.42
C ALA A 189 5.86 21.33 -6.39
N LEU A 190 4.70 21.69 -5.86
CA LEU A 190 3.53 20.83 -5.95
C LEU A 190 3.05 20.76 -7.41
N ALA A 191 2.73 19.56 -7.86
CA ALA A 191 2.13 19.30 -9.15
C ALA A 191 0.75 19.94 -9.26
N GLN A 192 0.30 20.19 -10.49
CA GLN A 192 -1.03 20.75 -10.74
C GLN A 192 -2.13 19.69 -10.71
N ASP A 193 -1.82 18.43 -11.04
CA ASP A 193 -2.80 17.35 -10.97
C ASP A 193 -2.95 16.83 -9.54
N TYR A 194 -4.19 16.47 -9.21
CA TYR A 194 -4.58 16.06 -7.87
C TYR A 194 -3.78 14.84 -7.36
N TYR A 195 -3.54 13.85 -8.22
CA TYR A 195 -2.92 12.60 -7.82
C TYR A 195 -1.44 12.80 -7.47
N ALA A 196 -0.69 13.48 -8.33
CA ALA A 196 0.72 13.77 -8.09
C ALA A 196 0.89 14.68 -6.86
N ALA A 197 0.11 15.75 -6.76
CA ALA A 197 0.17 16.67 -5.62
C ALA A 197 -0.09 15.95 -4.28
N THR A 198 -1.11 15.08 -4.24
CA THR A 198 -1.43 14.29 -3.05
C THR A 198 -0.27 13.36 -2.67
N LEU A 199 0.35 12.70 -3.65
CA LEU A 199 1.46 11.79 -3.39
C LEU A 199 2.71 12.55 -2.88
N GLN A 200 2.97 13.76 -3.37
CA GLN A 200 4.01 14.64 -2.82
C GLN A 200 3.73 15.03 -1.37
N MET A 201 2.50 15.38 -1.03
CA MET A 201 2.12 15.70 0.35
C MET A 201 2.31 14.50 1.28
N LEU A 202 1.88 13.31 0.85
CA LEU A 202 2.09 12.07 1.61
C LEU A 202 3.57 11.75 1.82
N ALA A 203 4.41 11.97 0.79
CA ALA A 203 5.85 11.77 0.88
C ALA A 203 6.52 12.70 1.91
N ARG A 204 5.99 13.92 2.08
CA ARG A 204 6.50 14.93 3.02
C ARG A 204 6.05 14.68 4.46
N ASP A 205 4.77 14.33 4.66
CA ASP A 205 4.11 14.41 5.97
C ASP A 205 4.05 13.10 6.76
N MET A 206 4.41 11.95 6.17
CA MET A 206 4.24 10.64 6.82
C MET A 206 5.37 10.24 7.80
N ILE A 207 5.80 11.15 8.68
CA ILE A 207 6.60 10.84 9.90
C ILE A 207 5.77 11.16 11.13
#